data_AF-A0A6A6LT00-F1
#
_entry.id   AF-A0A6A6LT00-F1
#
_cell.length_a   1.000
_cell.length_b   1.000
_cell.length_c   1.000
_cell.angle_alpha   90.00
_cell.angle_beta   90.00
_cell.angle_gamma   90.00
#
_symmetry.space_group_name_H-M   'P 1'
#
loop_
_entity.id
_entity.type
_entity.pdbx_description
1 polymer ?
#
loop_
_entity_poly.entity_id
_entity_poly.type
_entity_poly.pdbx_seq_one_letter_code
_entity_poly.pdbx_strand_id
1 'polypeptide(L)'
;MAQAMASMAVLEGSLQFSGSTRLNVPSNNARVAIPRPGLTIRAHQQVPSSAEPEPSRRAVLGLVAAGLASGSFVQAVLAEVLPIKVGPPPPPSGGLPGTLNSDQPRDLDLPLKERFFIQPLEPAQAAARAKESAKDIVSVKPLIDKKAWPYVQNDLRLKAELLRYDLNTVISAKSKEEKKFLKELTGKLFQSISDLDHAAKIKSTPEAEKYYAQTLSTLNDVLAKLG
;
A
#
# COMPACT_ATOMS: atom_id res chain seq x y z
N MET A 1 5.77 -6.09 74.23
CA MET A 1 6.27 -4.75 74.59
C MET A 1 6.53 -4.02 73.28
N ALA A 2 5.82 -2.90 73.04
CA ALA A 2 5.97 -1.88 71.98
C ALA A 2 6.04 -2.35 70.50
N GLN A 3 5.10 -2.10 69.58
CA GLN A 3 4.39 -0.87 69.15
C GLN A 3 5.29 0.29 68.68
N ALA A 4 5.27 0.56 67.36
CA ALA A 4 5.16 1.88 66.69
C ALA A 4 5.04 1.60 65.16
N MET A 5 3.93 1.82 64.44
CA MET A 5 3.05 2.97 64.18
C MET A 5 3.59 4.03 63.18
N ALA A 6 2.68 4.33 62.23
CA ALA A 6 2.53 5.51 61.36
C ALA A 6 3.30 5.56 60.02
N SER A 7 2.78 6.09 58.89
CA SER A 7 1.42 6.34 58.37
C SER A 7 1.55 7.05 57.00
N MET A 8 0.63 6.72 56.08
CA MET A 8 0.00 7.56 55.04
C MET A 8 0.81 8.27 53.93
N ALA A 9 0.53 7.87 52.69
CA ALA A 9 -0.07 8.74 51.66
C ALA A 9 -0.62 7.89 50.49
N VAL A 10 -1.91 7.60 50.54
CA VAL A 10 -2.73 7.11 49.42
C VAL A 10 -3.11 8.34 48.59
N LEU A 11 -2.67 8.41 47.34
CA LEU A 11 -3.17 9.41 46.39
C LEU A 11 -4.36 8.81 45.65
N GLU A 12 -5.53 9.07 46.21
CA GLU A 12 -6.84 8.80 45.65
C GLU A 12 -7.16 9.88 44.61
N GLY A 13 -7.18 9.48 43.33
CA GLY A 13 -7.61 10.31 42.21
C GLY A 13 -8.86 9.71 41.58
N SER A 14 -10.02 10.13 42.07
CA SER A 14 -11.34 9.73 41.59
C SER A 14 -11.71 10.50 40.31
N LEU A 15 -11.94 9.78 39.22
CA LEU A 15 -12.71 10.29 38.08
C LEU A 15 -13.80 9.26 37.75
N GLN A 16 -14.93 9.46 38.40
CA GLN A 16 -16.19 8.84 38.03
C GLN A 16 -16.70 9.50 36.75
N PHE A 17 -16.97 8.72 35.71
CA PHE A 17 -17.85 9.13 34.62
C PHE A 17 -18.92 8.07 34.44
N SER A 18 -19.99 8.20 35.22
CA SER A 18 -21.29 7.63 34.91
C SER A 18 -21.99 8.61 33.98
N GLY A 19 -22.32 8.19 32.76
CA GLY A 19 -23.00 9.08 31.81
C GLY A 19 -22.99 8.56 30.37
N SER A 20 -24.03 7.82 30.01
CA SER A 20 -24.40 7.53 28.62
C SER A 20 -24.42 8.83 27.80
N THR A 21 -23.54 8.95 26.80
CA THR A 21 -23.66 10.02 25.79
C THR A 21 -23.39 9.44 24.42
N ARG A 22 -24.46 9.39 23.61
CA ARG A 22 -24.42 9.05 22.20
C ARG A 22 -23.51 10.04 21.48
N LEU A 23 -22.53 9.54 20.73
CA LEU A 23 -21.77 10.36 19.78
C LEU A 23 -22.68 10.66 18.58
N ASN A 24 -23.27 11.85 18.59
CA ASN A 24 -23.95 12.44 17.43
C ASN A 24 -22.89 13.13 16.58
N VAL A 25 -22.50 12.53 15.45
CA VAL A 25 -21.59 13.14 14.47
C VAL A 25 -22.41 14.06 13.56
N PRO A 26 -22.18 15.38 13.54
CA PRO A 26 -22.74 16.23 12.50
C PRO A 26 -22.00 15.98 11.18
N SER A 27 -22.74 15.46 10.21
CA SER A 27 -22.34 15.45 8.80
C SER A 27 -22.21 16.90 8.32
N ASN A 28 -21.00 17.35 8.03
CA ASN A 28 -20.79 18.63 7.36
C ASN A 28 -19.77 18.46 6.24
N ASN A 29 -20.29 18.46 5.01
CA ASN A 29 -19.54 18.51 3.76
C ASN A 29 -18.83 19.87 3.64
N ALA A 30 -17.63 19.99 4.21
CA ALA A 30 -16.75 21.14 3.95
C ALA A 30 -15.67 20.74 2.93
N ARG A 31 -15.90 21.09 1.66
CA ARG A 31 -14.88 21.00 0.60
C ARG A 31 -13.84 22.10 0.84
N VAL A 32 -12.59 21.69 1.09
CA VAL A 32 -11.43 22.59 1.12
C VAL A 32 -11.11 23.01 -0.32
N ALA A 33 -11.24 24.31 -0.63
CA ALA A 33 -10.95 24.88 -1.94
C ALA A 33 -9.47 25.29 -2.04
N ILE A 34 -8.77 24.78 -3.06
CA ILE A 34 -7.40 25.19 -3.41
C ILE A 34 -7.49 26.32 -4.46
N PRO A 35 -6.86 27.49 -4.27
CA PRO A 35 -6.89 28.55 -5.27
C PRO A 35 -6.00 28.21 -6.48
N ARG A 36 -6.56 28.30 -7.69
CA ARG A 36 -5.80 28.33 -8.95
C ARG A 36 -5.50 29.79 -9.33
N PRO A 37 -4.29 30.14 -9.77
CA PRO A 37 -4.01 31.50 -10.24
C PRO A 37 -4.59 31.69 -11.65
N GLY A 38 -5.56 32.60 -11.78
CA GLY A 38 -6.11 33.03 -13.06
C GLY A 38 -5.36 34.25 -13.61
N LEU A 39 -4.87 34.16 -14.84
CA LEU A 39 -4.31 35.29 -15.59
C LEU A 39 -5.46 36.14 -16.16
N THR A 40 -5.54 37.41 -15.78
CA THR A 40 -6.55 38.35 -16.30
C THR A 40 -5.88 39.36 -17.23
N ILE A 41 -6.30 39.42 -18.49
CA ILE A 41 -5.88 40.45 -19.46
C ILE A 41 -7.01 41.49 -19.54
N ARG A 42 -6.68 42.75 -19.26
CA ARG A 42 -7.62 43.89 -19.32
C ARG A 42 -7.43 44.63 -20.65
N ALA A 43 -8.41 44.53 -21.55
CA ALA A 43 -8.49 45.39 -22.72
C ALA A 43 -9.14 46.74 -22.33
N HIS A 44 -8.52 47.86 -22.71
CA HIS A 44 -9.04 49.19 -22.46
C HIS A 44 -10.04 49.56 -23.56
N GLN A 45 -11.34 49.50 -23.24
CA GLN A 45 -12.42 49.98 -24.12
C GLN A 45 -12.95 51.29 -23.56
N GLN A 46 -12.84 52.33 -24.39
CA GLN A 46 -13.18 53.71 -24.11
C GLN A 46 -14.71 53.89 -24.14
N VAL A 47 -15.28 54.36 -23.03
CA VAL A 47 -16.72 54.57 -22.83
C VAL A 47 -17.19 55.83 -23.56
N PRO A 48 -18.38 55.83 -24.21
CA PRO A 48 -18.92 56.99 -24.91
C PRO A 48 -19.58 57.96 -23.92
N SER A 49 -19.34 59.26 -24.10
CA SER A 49 -20.12 60.32 -23.45
C SER A 49 -20.79 61.15 -24.52
N SER A 50 -22.12 61.21 -24.45
CA SER A 50 -23.03 61.90 -25.35
C SER A 50 -23.29 63.33 -24.87
N ALA A 51 -22.83 64.33 -25.62
CA ALA A 51 -23.41 65.68 -25.71
C ALA A 51 -22.74 66.45 -26.87
N GLU A 52 -23.52 66.83 -27.88
CA GLU A 52 -23.17 67.81 -28.92
C GLU A 52 -23.47 69.26 -28.43
N PRO A 53 -23.01 70.38 -29.07
CA PRO A 53 -22.54 70.54 -30.47
C PRO A 53 -21.28 71.43 -30.73
N GLU A 54 -20.58 71.13 -31.84
CA GLU A 54 -19.80 72.02 -32.77
C GLU A 54 -18.58 72.85 -32.25
N PRO A 55 -17.68 73.39 -33.11
CA PRO A 55 -16.84 72.74 -34.14
C PRO A 55 -15.35 73.18 -34.05
N SER A 56 -14.33 72.32 -34.27
CA SER A 56 -12.98 72.83 -34.63
C SER A 56 -11.96 71.80 -35.11
N ARG A 57 -11.52 72.00 -36.35
CA ARG A 57 -10.19 71.74 -36.96
C ARG A 57 -9.64 70.32 -37.20
N ARG A 58 -10.23 69.23 -36.71
CA ARG A 58 -9.69 67.87 -36.98
C ARG A 58 -10.54 66.94 -37.85
N ALA A 59 -11.63 67.45 -38.42
CA ALA A 59 -12.55 66.70 -39.28
C ALA A 59 -12.19 66.72 -40.78
N VAL A 60 -10.96 67.08 -41.17
CA VAL A 60 -10.59 67.31 -42.60
C VAL A 60 -9.80 66.15 -43.22
N LEU A 61 -9.81 64.96 -42.61
CA LEU A 61 -9.28 63.76 -43.27
C LEU A 61 -10.30 62.62 -43.21
N GLY A 62 -11.55 62.95 -43.51
CA GLY A 62 -12.47 61.99 -44.08
C GLY A 62 -12.31 61.96 -45.60
N LEU A 63 -12.36 60.75 -46.15
CA LEU A 63 -12.87 60.47 -47.51
C LEU A 63 -11.91 60.62 -48.70
N VAL A 64 -10.91 59.74 -48.87
CA VAL A 64 -10.44 59.33 -50.21
C VAL A 64 -9.91 57.89 -50.21
N ALA A 65 -10.37 57.11 -51.19
CA ALA A 65 -9.81 55.87 -51.73
C ALA A 65 -10.04 54.55 -50.97
N ALA A 66 -11.26 54.02 -51.17
CA ALA A 66 -11.38 52.64 -51.59
C ALA A 66 -10.41 52.38 -52.77
N GLY A 67 -9.37 51.61 -52.53
CA GLY A 67 -8.36 51.31 -53.53
C GLY A 67 -7.44 50.20 -53.03
N LEU A 68 -7.27 49.18 -53.87
CA LEU A 68 -6.40 48.01 -53.69
C LEU A 68 -6.95 46.91 -52.78
N ALA A 69 -7.90 46.16 -53.38
CA ALA A 69 -7.91 44.72 -53.25
C ALA A 69 -6.53 44.15 -53.64
N SER A 70 -5.68 43.91 -52.64
CA SER A 70 -4.57 42.96 -52.75
C SER A 70 -4.87 41.82 -51.79
N GLY A 71 -5.21 40.67 -52.36
CA GLY A 71 -5.70 39.50 -51.65
C GLY A 71 -4.73 39.07 -50.54
N SER A 72 -5.09 39.34 -49.29
CA SER A 72 -4.67 38.48 -48.20
C SER A 72 -5.65 37.31 -48.19
N PHE A 73 -5.28 36.23 -48.88
CA PHE A 73 -5.71 34.93 -48.39
C PHE A 73 -5.20 34.86 -46.95
N VAL A 74 -6.08 35.13 -45.98
CA VAL A 74 -5.84 34.65 -44.62
C VAL A 74 -5.96 33.16 -44.77
N GLN A 75 -4.86 32.53 -45.17
CA GLN A 75 -4.68 31.11 -45.02
C GLN A 75 -4.80 30.90 -43.53
N ALA A 76 -5.97 30.45 -43.10
CA ALA A 76 -6.14 29.87 -41.80
C ALA A 76 -5.10 28.74 -41.76
N VAL A 77 -3.92 29.05 -41.21
CA VAL A 77 -2.93 28.05 -40.83
C VAL A 77 -3.59 27.35 -39.64
N LEU A 78 -4.55 26.48 -39.96
CA LEU A 78 -4.90 25.35 -39.14
C LEU A 78 -3.59 24.58 -39.04
N ALA A 79 -2.83 24.86 -37.98
CA ALA A 79 -1.76 24.00 -37.55
C ALA A 79 -2.43 22.66 -37.22
N GLU A 80 -2.51 21.80 -38.22
CA GLU A 80 -2.90 20.41 -38.08
C GLU A 80 -1.94 19.81 -37.06
N VAL A 81 -2.46 19.56 -35.85
CA VAL A 81 -1.69 18.97 -34.76
C VAL A 81 -1.31 17.57 -35.22
N LEU A 82 -0.06 17.41 -35.68
CA LEU A 82 0.50 16.10 -35.98
C LEU A 82 0.47 15.29 -34.67
N PRO A 83 -0.33 14.21 -34.58
CA PRO A 83 -0.39 13.42 -33.38
C PRO A 83 0.98 12.78 -33.16
N ILE A 84 1.64 13.17 -32.06
CA ILE A 84 2.85 12.50 -31.61
C ILE A 84 2.45 11.04 -31.34
N LYS A 85 3.10 10.11 -32.03
CA LYS A 85 2.87 8.67 -31.85
C LYS A 85 3.44 8.28 -30.48
N VAL A 86 2.64 8.47 -29.44
CA VAL A 86 2.93 7.89 -28.13
C VAL A 86 2.86 6.38 -28.32
N GLY A 87 3.95 5.68 -28.00
CA GLY A 87 3.98 4.23 -28.09
C GLY A 87 2.84 3.60 -27.30
N PRO A 88 2.42 2.36 -27.63
CA PRO A 88 1.45 1.67 -26.80
C PRO A 88 1.95 1.62 -25.35
N PRO A 89 1.05 1.67 -24.34
CA PRO A 89 1.46 1.47 -22.96
C PRO A 89 2.23 0.15 -22.85
N PRO A 90 3.24 0.05 -21.96
CA PRO A 90 3.91 -1.21 -21.73
C PRO A 90 2.87 -2.28 -21.43
N PRO A 91 3.08 -3.53 -21.88
CA PRO A 91 2.20 -4.63 -21.51
C PRO A 91 2.06 -4.63 -19.99
N PRO A 92 0.85 -4.84 -19.46
CA PRO A 92 0.64 -4.82 -18.02
C PRO A 92 1.65 -5.77 -17.36
N SER A 93 2.41 -5.24 -16.41
CA SER A 93 3.48 -5.99 -15.74
C SER A 93 2.87 -6.77 -14.58
N GLY A 94 2.84 -8.09 -14.69
CA GLY A 94 2.47 -9.00 -13.62
C GLY A 94 3.28 -10.28 -13.75
N GLY A 95 4.15 -10.55 -12.76
CA GLY A 95 4.91 -11.79 -12.69
C GLY A 95 4.00 -12.98 -12.40
N LEU A 96 4.38 -14.16 -12.95
CA LEU A 96 3.52 -15.33 -13.17
C LEU A 96 2.41 -15.07 -14.22
N PRO A 97 1.87 -16.10 -14.91
CA PRO A 97 0.96 -15.90 -16.04
C PRO A 97 -0.36 -15.28 -15.56
N GLY A 98 -0.43 -13.95 -15.54
CA GLY A 98 -1.64 -13.20 -15.18
C GLY A 98 -1.35 -11.85 -14.55
N THR A 99 -1.68 -10.78 -15.26
CA THR A 99 -1.65 -9.39 -14.77
C THR A 99 -2.84 -9.03 -13.89
N LEU A 100 -3.81 -9.94 -13.76
CA LEU A 100 -5.03 -9.75 -12.98
C LEU A 100 -4.83 -9.99 -11.47
N ASN A 101 -3.77 -10.71 -11.07
CA ASN A 101 -3.64 -11.20 -9.69
C ASN A 101 -3.12 -10.14 -8.70
N SER A 102 -2.38 -9.12 -9.15
CA SER A 102 -1.85 -8.08 -8.25
C SER A 102 -2.88 -6.99 -7.92
N ASP A 103 -3.87 -6.78 -8.79
CA ASP A 103 -4.94 -5.79 -8.61
C ASP A 103 -6.23 -6.40 -8.01
N GLN A 104 -6.41 -7.72 -8.13
CA GLN A 104 -7.52 -8.46 -7.51
C GLN A 104 -7.69 -8.20 -5.99
N PRO A 105 -6.61 -8.02 -5.20
CA PRO A 105 -6.73 -7.64 -3.79
C PRO A 105 -7.32 -6.26 -3.53
N ARG A 106 -7.32 -5.38 -4.54
CA ARG A 106 -7.87 -4.02 -4.48
C ARG A 106 -9.28 -3.92 -5.07
N ASP A 107 -9.77 -4.99 -5.69
CA ASP A 107 -11.09 -5.02 -6.28
C ASP A 107 -12.16 -5.12 -5.19
N LEU A 108 -13.06 -4.14 -5.14
CA LEU A 108 -14.11 -4.06 -4.12
C LEU A 108 -15.33 -4.92 -4.44
N ASP A 109 -15.45 -5.41 -5.66
CA ASP A 109 -16.62 -6.17 -6.14
C ASP A 109 -16.54 -7.65 -5.77
N LEU A 110 -15.33 -8.21 -5.67
CA LEU A 110 -15.10 -9.61 -5.23
C LEU A 110 -15.36 -9.79 -3.73
N PRO A 111 -15.68 -10.98 -3.22
CA PRO A 111 -15.71 -11.23 -1.78
C PRO A 111 -14.33 -11.09 -1.13
N LEU A 112 -14.24 -10.61 0.13
CA LEU A 112 -12.95 -10.39 0.83
C LEU A 112 -12.05 -11.64 0.85
N LYS A 113 -12.66 -12.83 0.90
CA LYS A 113 -11.94 -14.12 0.89
C LYS A 113 -11.15 -14.39 -0.38
N GLU A 114 -11.53 -13.75 -1.49
CA GLU A 114 -10.92 -13.91 -2.82
C GLU A 114 -9.97 -12.77 -3.17
N ARG A 115 -9.96 -11.69 -2.37
CA ARG A 115 -9.09 -10.51 -2.51
C ARG A 115 -7.74 -10.67 -1.79
N PHE A 116 -7.31 -11.88 -1.45
CA PHE A 116 -6.03 -12.05 -0.76
C PHE A 116 -4.86 -12.14 -1.75
N PHE A 117 -3.75 -11.47 -1.42
CA PHE A 117 -2.49 -11.58 -2.15
C PHE A 117 -1.94 -13.01 -2.15
N ILE A 118 -2.30 -13.81 -1.14
CA ILE A 118 -1.98 -15.23 -1.04
C ILE A 118 -3.13 -16.02 -1.66
N GLN A 119 -2.87 -16.63 -2.81
CA GLN A 119 -3.89 -17.40 -3.53
C GLN A 119 -4.13 -18.76 -2.88
N PRO A 120 -5.41 -19.18 -2.77
CA PRO A 120 -5.76 -20.54 -2.41
C PRO A 120 -5.28 -21.48 -3.51
N LEU A 121 -4.44 -22.44 -3.16
CA LEU A 121 -3.98 -23.48 -4.06
C LEU A 121 -4.57 -24.83 -3.64
N GLU A 122 -4.55 -25.78 -4.57
CA GLU A 122 -4.82 -27.18 -4.25
C GLU A 122 -3.82 -27.67 -3.19
N PRO A 123 -4.21 -28.54 -2.24
CA PRO A 123 -3.31 -29.11 -1.24
C PRO A 123 -1.98 -29.65 -1.79
N ALA A 124 -1.96 -30.27 -2.98
CA ALA A 124 -0.74 -30.77 -3.61
C ALA A 124 0.21 -29.63 -4.03
N GLN A 125 -0.34 -28.57 -4.65
CA GLN A 125 0.41 -27.39 -5.05
C GLN A 125 0.86 -26.56 -3.83
N ALA A 126 0.03 -26.48 -2.78
CA ALA A 126 0.39 -25.85 -1.52
C ALA A 126 1.56 -26.58 -0.84
N ALA A 127 1.62 -27.91 -0.91
CA ALA A 127 2.77 -28.67 -0.41
C ALA A 127 4.06 -28.38 -1.20
N ALA A 128 3.97 -28.16 -2.53
CA ALA A 128 5.11 -27.75 -3.34
C ALA A 128 5.61 -26.34 -2.99
N ARG A 129 4.69 -25.38 -2.82
CA ARG A 129 5.02 -24.00 -2.39
C ARG A 129 5.56 -23.93 -0.97
N ALA A 130 5.08 -24.80 -0.07
CA ALA A 130 5.63 -24.96 1.27
C ALA A 130 7.11 -25.42 1.23
N LYS A 131 7.46 -26.33 0.31
CA LYS A 131 8.86 -26.77 0.09
C LYS A 131 9.74 -25.63 -0.43
N GLU A 132 9.22 -24.75 -1.27
CA GLU A 132 9.93 -23.55 -1.73
C GLU A 132 10.15 -22.55 -0.57
N SER A 133 9.10 -22.23 0.17
CA SER A 133 9.18 -21.35 1.36
C SER A 133 10.16 -21.89 2.41
N ALA A 134 10.20 -23.22 2.56
CA ALA A 134 11.16 -23.89 3.43
C ALA A 134 12.62 -23.68 2.99
N LYS A 135 12.92 -23.73 1.69
CA LYS A 135 14.26 -23.42 1.15
C LYS A 135 14.64 -21.97 1.45
N ASP A 136 13.70 -21.04 1.32
CA ASP A 136 13.96 -19.64 1.60
C ASP A 136 14.25 -19.39 3.08
N ILE A 137 13.57 -20.08 3.99
CA ILE A 137 13.87 -20.01 5.44
C ILE A 137 15.30 -20.51 5.74
N VAL A 138 15.75 -21.56 5.07
CA VAL A 138 17.13 -22.07 5.17
C VAL A 138 18.13 -21.02 4.65
N SER A 139 17.75 -20.25 3.61
CA SER A 139 18.61 -19.22 3.02
C SER A 139 18.83 -17.98 3.90
N VAL A 140 18.21 -17.90 5.08
CA VAL A 140 18.37 -16.79 6.03
C VAL A 140 19.71 -16.83 6.77
N LYS A 141 20.40 -17.99 6.81
CA LYS A 141 21.71 -18.14 7.47
C LYS A 141 22.77 -17.08 7.08
N PRO A 142 23.05 -16.82 5.78
CA PRO A 142 23.99 -15.77 5.39
C PRO A 142 23.59 -14.37 5.86
N LEU A 143 22.29 -14.09 6.06
CA LEU A 143 21.83 -12.81 6.60
C LEU A 143 22.11 -12.70 8.10
N ILE A 144 21.98 -13.81 8.84
CA ILE A 144 22.38 -13.91 10.26
C ILE A 144 23.89 -13.66 10.39
N ASP A 145 24.69 -14.29 9.53
CA ASP A 145 26.16 -14.17 9.55
C ASP A 145 26.62 -12.73 9.24
N LYS A 146 25.93 -12.06 8.31
CA LYS A 146 26.12 -10.63 7.99
C LYS A 146 25.54 -9.68 9.06
N LYS A 147 24.87 -10.20 10.09
CA LYS A 147 24.15 -9.42 11.12
C LYS A 147 23.12 -8.45 10.50
N ALA A 148 22.52 -8.85 9.39
CA ALA A 148 21.55 -8.08 8.63
C ALA A 148 20.13 -8.24 9.22
N TRP A 149 19.96 -7.91 10.51
CA TRP A 149 18.77 -8.23 11.30
C TRP A 149 17.42 -7.81 10.70
N PRO A 150 17.27 -6.62 10.09
CA PRO A 150 16.01 -6.24 9.47
C PRO A 150 15.64 -7.16 8.29
N TYR A 151 16.63 -7.57 7.50
CA TYR A 151 16.43 -8.49 6.38
C TYR A 151 16.09 -9.89 6.87
N VAL A 152 16.76 -10.37 7.93
CA VAL A 152 16.42 -11.62 8.61
C VAL A 152 14.94 -11.63 9.03
N GLN A 153 14.47 -10.58 9.72
CA GLN A 153 13.09 -10.51 10.18
C GLN A 153 12.09 -10.43 9.03
N ASN A 154 12.34 -9.57 8.06
CA ASN A 154 11.40 -9.34 6.96
C ASN A 154 11.25 -10.59 6.08
N ASP A 155 12.37 -11.23 5.71
CA ASP A 155 12.34 -12.45 4.91
C ASP A 155 11.72 -13.60 5.68
N LEU A 156 12.08 -13.77 6.96
CA LEU A 156 11.52 -14.81 7.80
C LEU A 156 10.01 -14.64 7.99
N ARG A 157 9.52 -13.43 8.28
CA ARG A 157 8.07 -13.18 8.45
C ARG A 157 7.30 -13.41 7.16
N LEU A 158 7.79 -12.90 6.03
CA LEU A 158 7.15 -13.07 4.73
C LEU A 158 7.03 -14.55 4.36
N LYS A 159 8.10 -15.32 4.53
CA LYS A 159 8.13 -16.75 4.18
C LYS A 159 7.40 -17.62 5.20
N ALA A 160 7.46 -17.28 6.49
CA ALA A 160 6.74 -17.99 7.54
C ALA A 160 5.22 -17.82 7.41
N GLU A 161 4.73 -16.64 7.04
CA GLU A 161 3.29 -16.41 6.81
C GLU A 161 2.76 -17.22 5.62
N LEU A 162 3.50 -17.25 4.52
CA LEU A 162 3.18 -18.12 3.37
C LEU A 162 3.17 -19.60 3.77
N LEU A 163 4.22 -20.05 4.47
CA LEU A 163 4.30 -21.42 4.96
C LEU A 163 3.13 -21.76 5.90
N ARG A 164 2.71 -20.83 6.77
CA ARG A 164 1.60 -21.03 7.69
C ARG A 164 0.28 -21.24 6.95
N TYR A 165 0.05 -20.46 5.90
CA TYR A 165 -1.14 -20.59 5.07
C TYR A 165 -1.17 -21.93 4.33
N ASP A 166 -0.05 -22.32 3.72
CA ASP A 166 0.06 -23.58 2.97
C ASP A 166 -0.05 -24.80 3.87
N LEU A 167 0.64 -24.81 5.03
CA LEU A 167 0.54 -25.90 6.00
C LEU A 167 -0.89 -26.07 6.51
N ASN A 168 -1.61 -24.99 6.83
CA ASN A 168 -3.01 -25.09 7.25
C ASN A 168 -3.92 -25.67 6.15
N THR A 169 -3.66 -25.33 4.89
CA THR A 169 -4.37 -25.89 3.73
C THR A 169 -4.12 -27.39 3.61
N VAL A 170 -2.85 -27.82 3.67
CA VAL A 170 -2.48 -29.24 3.61
C VAL A 170 -3.05 -30.01 4.80
N ILE A 171 -2.90 -29.49 6.02
CA ILE A 171 -3.40 -30.10 7.27
C ILE A 171 -4.92 -30.28 7.22
N SER A 172 -5.64 -29.36 6.58
CA SER A 172 -7.10 -29.46 6.45
C SER A 172 -7.56 -30.55 5.49
N ALA A 173 -6.71 -30.95 4.54
CA ALA A 173 -7.00 -32.04 3.59
C ALA A 173 -6.62 -33.44 4.13
N LYS A 174 -5.86 -33.53 5.23
CA LYS A 174 -5.42 -34.81 5.82
C LYS A 174 -6.47 -35.45 6.76
N SER A 175 -6.27 -36.73 7.07
CA SER A 175 -7.12 -37.50 7.98
C SER A 175 -7.07 -36.96 9.42
N LYS A 176 -8.07 -37.26 10.26
CA LYS A 176 -8.19 -36.68 11.62
C LYS A 176 -6.99 -36.96 12.52
N GLU A 177 -6.39 -38.15 12.43
CA GLU A 177 -5.25 -38.56 13.25
C GLU A 177 -3.96 -37.86 12.82
N GLU A 178 -3.66 -37.87 11.51
CA GLU A 178 -2.52 -37.15 10.93
C GLU A 178 -2.62 -35.65 11.15
N LYS A 179 -3.83 -35.10 11.09
CA LYS A 179 -4.11 -33.68 11.33
C LYS A 179 -3.66 -33.23 12.71
N LYS A 180 -3.90 -34.04 13.76
CA LYS A 180 -3.48 -33.70 15.13
C LYS A 180 -1.95 -33.68 15.25
N PHE A 181 -1.30 -34.70 14.71
CA PHE A 181 0.16 -34.84 14.72
C PHE A 181 0.85 -33.71 13.93
N LEU A 182 0.41 -33.45 12.70
CA LEU A 182 0.94 -32.36 11.86
C LEU A 182 0.73 -30.99 12.49
N LYS A 183 -0.41 -30.76 13.16
CA LYS A 183 -0.68 -29.50 13.85
C LYS A 183 0.29 -29.28 15.02
N GLU A 184 0.64 -30.34 15.75
CA GLU A 184 1.62 -30.26 16.83
C GLU A 184 3.03 -29.94 16.31
N LEU A 185 3.48 -30.65 15.26
CA LEU A 185 4.77 -30.38 14.61
C LEU A 185 4.84 -28.96 14.05
N THR A 186 3.77 -28.52 13.39
CA THR A 186 3.66 -27.16 12.85
C THR A 186 3.68 -26.12 13.97
N GLY A 187 3.05 -26.39 15.10
CA GLY A 187 3.11 -25.53 16.28
C GLY A 187 4.54 -25.37 16.82
N LYS A 188 5.29 -26.49 16.92
CA LYS A 188 6.71 -26.48 17.33
C LYS A 188 7.59 -25.70 16.34
N LEU A 189 7.38 -25.89 15.04
CA LEU A 189 8.07 -25.13 14.00
C LEU A 189 7.85 -23.62 14.17
N PHE A 190 6.60 -23.17 14.25
CA PHE A 190 6.31 -21.73 14.40
C PHE A 190 6.78 -21.14 15.72
N GLN A 191 6.86 -21.94 16.79
CA GLN A 191 7.48 -21.49 18.02
C GLN A 191 8.98 -21.23 17.80
N SER A 192 9.70 -22.16 17.19
CA SER A 192 11.14 -21.98 16.90
C SER A 192 11.43 -20.80 15.95
N ILE A 193 10.56 -20.58 14.95
CA ILE A 193 10.62 -19.41 14.05
C ILE A 193 10.38 -18.11 14.83
N SER A 194 9.42 -18.11 15.77
CA SER A 194 9.13 -16.93 16.60
C SER A 194 10.29 -16.61 17.55
N ASP A 195 10.93 -17.64 18.10
CA ASP A 195 12.12 -17.48 18.94
C ASP A 195 13.32 -16.97 18.13
N LEU A 196 13.47 -17.42 16.88
CA LEU A 196 14.46 -16.88 15.94
C LEU A 196 14.19 -15.42 15.58
N ASP A 197 12.94 -15.04 15.29
CA ASP A 197 12.55 -13.63 15.07
C ASP A 197 12.86 -12.77 16.29
N HIS A 198 12.59 -13.29 17.49
CA HIS A 198 12.93 -12.63 18.74
C HIS A 198 14.45 -12.46 18.90
N ALA A 199 15.24 -13.51 18.64
CA ALA A 199 16.70 -13.43 18.65
C ALA A 199 17.24 -12.39 17.66
N ALA A 200 16.65 -12.32 16.46
CA ALA A 200 16.97 -11.29 15.47
C ALA A 200 16.58 -9.89 15.96
N LYS A 201 15.48 -9.75 16.71
CA LYS A 201 15.02 -8.47 17.30
C LYS A 201 15.97 -7.95 18.38
N ILE A 202 16.47 -8.82 19.25
CA ILE A 202 17.47 -8.45 20.26
C ILE A 202 18.90 -8.45 19.70
N LYS A 203 19.08 -8.79 18.42
CA LYS A 203 20.36 -8.80 17.69
C LYS A 203 21.40 -9.77 18.29
N SER A 204 20.92 -10.88 18.87
CA SER A 204 21.77 -11.89 19.52
C SER A 204 22.17 -12.95 18.51
N THR A 205 23.44 -12.93 18.07
CA THR A 205 24.00 -13.98 17.20
C THR A 205 23.97 -15.38 17.81
N PRO A 206 24.38 -15.63 19.07
CA PRO A 206 24.40 -16.99 19.61
C PRO A 206 22.99 -17.57 19.74
N GLU A 207 22.00 -16.75 20.09
CA GLU A 207 20.60 -17.19 20.14
C GLU A 207 20.04 -17.42 18.74
N ALA A 208 20.33 -16.54 17.78
CA ALA A 208 19.86 -16.69 16.41
C ALA A 208 20.39 -17.99 15.78
N GLU A 209 21.65 -18.34 15.99
CA GLU A 209 22.24 -19.60 15.50
C GLU A 209 21.61 -20.84 16.16
N LYS A 210 21.37 -20.77 17.48
CA LYS A 210 20.70 -21.85 18.22
C LYS A 210 19.28 -22.09 17.69
N TYR A 211 18.48 -21.03 17.58
CA TYR A 211 17.10 -21.13 17.10
C TYR A 211 17.02 -21.45 15.62
N TYR A 212 18.01 -21.03 14.82
CA TYR A 212 18.15 -21.45 13.43
C TYR A 212 18.35 -22.97 13.31
N ALA A 213 19.24 -23.56 14.10
CA ALA A 213 19.43 -25.03 14.11
C ALA A 213 18.15 -25.77 14.53
N GLN A 214 17.43 -25.27 15.54
CA GLN A 214 16.14 -25.82 15.95
C GLN A 214 15.06 -25.69 14.86
N THR A 215 15.03 -24.55 14.17
CA THR A 215 14.13 -24.31 13.04
C THR A 215 14.42 -25.30 11.91
N LEU A 216 15.68 -25.54 11.57
CA LEU A 216 16.06 -26.54 10.56
C LEU A 216 15.58 -27.96 10.92
N SER A 217 15.76 -28.38 12.17
CA SER A 217 15.29 -29.71 12.61
C SER A 217 13.78 -29.83 12.48
N THR A 218 13.03 -28.88 13.06
CA THR A 218 11.56 -28.93 13.05
C THR A 218 10.97 -28.76 11.64
N LEU A 219 11.63 -27.99 10.78
CA LEU A 219 11.27 -27.84 9.37
C LEU A 219 11.42 -29.16 8.62
N ASN A 220 12.53 -29.88 8.82
CA ASN A 220 12.75 -31.19 8.22
C ASN A 220 11.70 -32.22 8.68
N ASP A 221 11.33 -32.21 9.97
CA ASP A 221 10.29 -33.08 10.51
C ASP A 221 8.92 -32.83 9.84
N VAL A 222 8.58 -31.56 9.60
CA VAL A 222 7.35 -31.18 8.89
C VAL A 222 7.43 -31.57 7.41
N LEU A 223 8.53 -31.27 6.72
CA LEU A 223 8.72 -31.60 5.31
C LEU A 223 8.64 -33.11 5.05
N ALA A 224 9.16 -33.93 5.96
CA ALA A 224 9.07 -35.40 5.88
C ALA A 224 7.63 -35.93 5.93
N LYS A 225 6.66 -35.13 6.40
CA LYS A 225 5.23 -35.49 6.44
C LYS A 225 4.42 -34.89 5.29
N LEU A 226 5.03 -34.00 4.51
CA LEU A 226 4.48 -33.41 3.28
C LEU A 226 4.92 -34.17 2.00
N GLY A 227 5.83 -35.13 2.15
CA GLY A 227 6.33 -36.01 1.08
C GLY A 227 5.51 -37.28 0.94
#